data_AF-A0A7D9IT09-F1
#
_entry.id   AF-A0A7D9IT09-F1
#
_cell.length_a   1.000
_cell.length_b   1.000
_cell.length_c   1.000
_cell.angle_alpha   90.00
_cell.angle_beta   90.00
_cell.angle_gamma   90.00
#
_symmetry.space_group_name_H-M   'P 1'
#
loop_
_entity.id
_entity.type
_entity.pdbx_description
1 polymer ?
#
loop_
_entity_poly.entity_id
_entity_poly.type
_entity_poly.pdbx_seq_one_letter_code
_entity_poly.pdbx_strand_id
1 'polypeptide(L)'
;MRINTDNEEADKLEGENPEGLAAGFTSQEVNAYAKAGSVAEEVLSSMRTVAAFGGEEKETERYGQFLAEASRFGVKKGLAMGCGMGFLQLVVFGSYTLAFWYGSKLVIDRDMTSGDMMTVFFSVVTGSIILGQIGPNLQAITTSRAASYNLFEIIDRKPHIDSLSDEGVKPEKFEANVDFNNVRFRYPTRPDLKVLRGFSLHVPEGKTAALVGGSGCGKSTVVKIIQRFYEMTGGTNNEDFYWMFVVPYEKSPTAL
;
A
#
# COMPACT_ATOMS: atom_id res chain seq x y z
N MET A 1 -19.69 -13.05 10.53
CA MET A 1 -18.23 -13.12 10.31
C MET A 1 -17.59 -12.46 11.52
N ARG A 2 -17.27 -13.27 12.55
CA ARG A 2 -16.70 -12.78 13.81
C ARG A 2 -15.21 -12.54 13.58
N ILE A 3 -14.75 -11.32 13.81
CA ILE A 3 -13.34 -10.96 13.79
C ILE A 3 -12.77 -11.42 15.13
N ASN A 4 -11.81 -12.34 15.07
CA ASN A 4 -11.19 -13.00 16.21
C ASN A 4 -10.38 -11.99 17.04
N THR A 5 -10.64 -11.97 18.33
CA THR A 5 -9.93 -11.22 19.38
C THR A 5 -8.68 -11.98 19.84
N ASP A 6 -7.72 -12.18 18.94
CA ASP A 6 -6.44 -12.85 19.26
C ASP A 6 -5.28 -11.86 19.46
N ASN A 7 -5.56 -10.55 19.55
CA ASN A 7 -4.52 -9.53 19.79
C ASN A 7 -4.19 -9.32 21.28
N GLU A 8 -4.93 -9.93 22.21
CA GLU A 8 -4.74 -9.72 23.65
C GLU A 8 -3.66 -10.64 24.26
N GLU A 9 -3.33 -11.76 23.59
CA GLU A 9 -2.25 -12.67 24.01
C GLU A 9 -0.88 -12.29 23.44
N ALA A 10 -0.83 -11.62 22.28
CA ALA A 10 0.42 -11.14 21.69
C ALA A 10 1.04 -9.98 22.50
N ASP A 11 0.21 -9.10 23.07
CA ASP A 11 0.64 -7.93 23.84
C ASP A 11 1.25 -8.32 25.21
N LYS A 12 1.01 -9.54 25.70
CA LYS A 12 1.59 -10.05 26.96
C LYS A 12 3.01 -10.60 26.80
N LEU A 13 3.46 -10.90 25.58
CA LEU A 13 4.78 -11.48 25.33
C LEU A 13 5.85 -10.45 24.94
N GLU A 14 5.47 -9.21 24.62
CA GLU A 14 6.43 -8.11 24.37
C GLU A 14 6.91 -7.39 25.65
N GLY A 15 6.44 -7.82 26.83
CA GLY A 15 6.70 -7.19 28.12
C GLY A 15 8.15 -7.26 28.64
N GLU A 16 9.08 -7.90 27.92
CA GLU A 16 10.49 -8.03 28.35
C GLU A 16 11.48 -7.12 27.61
N ASN A 17 11.03 -6.24 26.72
CA ASN A 17 11.92 -5.29 26.03
C ASN A 17 11.54 -3.83 26.38
N PRO A 18 12.48 -2.96 26.82
CA PRO A 18 12.18 -1.54 27.09
C PRO A 18 11.53 -0.80 25.91
N GLU A 19 11.77 -1.26 24.67
CA GLU A 19 11.10 -0.74 23.46
C GLU A 19 9.63 -1.17 23.35
N GLY A 20 9.27 -2.36 23.84
CA GLY A 20 7.91 -2.88 23.89
C GLY A 20 7.02 -2.14 24.89
N LEU A 21 7.60 -1.65 26.00
CA LEU A 21 6.86 -0.88 27.00
C LEU A 21 6.36 0.47 26.43
N ALA A 22 7.20 1.17 25.68
CA ALA A 22 6.84 2.44 25.03
C ALA A 22 5.85 2.24 23.87
N ALA A 23 5.99 1.14 23.13
CA ALA A 23 5.04 0.73 22.10
C ALA A 23 3.67 0.39 22.71
N GLY A 24 3.64 -0.36 23.82
CA GLY A 24 2.42 -0.71 24.56
C GLY A 24 1.67 0.51 25.10
N PHE A 25 2.38 1.48 25.72
CA PHE A 25 1.73 2.72 26.16
C PHE A 25 1.19 3.56 25.00
N THR A 26 1.88 3.56 23.86
CA THR A 26 1.41 4.26 22.65
C THR A 26 0.18 3.59 22.07
N SER A 27 0.15 2.25 22.03
CA SER A 27 -1.02 1.48 21.59
C SER A 27 -2.24 1.73 22.50
N GLN A 28 -2.05 1.70 23.82
CA GLN A 28 -3.11 1.98 24.80
C GLN A 28 -3.64 3.42 24.68
N GLU A 29 -2.75 4.40 24.48
CA GLU A 29 -3.14 5.79 24.24
C GLU A 29 -3.97 5.94 22.95
N VAL A 30 -3.49 5.36 21.84
CA VAL A 30 -4.19 5.39 20.55
C VAL A 30 -5.57 4.73 20.65
N ASN A 31 -5.67 3.59 21.34
CA ASN A 31 -6.93 2.89 21.55
C ASN A 31 -7.91 3.68 22.43
N ALA A 32 -7.41 4.38 23.46
CA ALA A 32 -8.24 5.24 24.30
C ALA A 32 -8.77 6.45 23.51
N TYR A 33 -7.92 7.07 22.68
CA TYR A 33 -8.36 8.14 21.76
C TYR A 33 -9.32 7.66 20.68
N ALA A 34 -9.16 6.43 20.18
CA ALA A 34 -10.09 5.84 19.20
C ALA A 34 -11.51 5.70 19.79
N LYS A 35 -11.64 5.31 21.07
CA LYS A 35 -12.94 5.28 21.76
C LYS A 35 -13.57 6.67 21.85
N ALA A 36 -12.80 7.69 22.24
CA ALA A 36 -13.28 9.08 22.26
C ALA A 36 -13.70 9.55 20.85
N GLY A 37 -12.90 9.23 19.83
CA GLY A 37 -13.20 9.53 18.42
C GLY A 37 -14.48 8.87 17.94
N SER A 38 -14.74 7.62 18.31
CA SER A 38 -15.97 6.90 17.95
C SER A 38 -17.23 7.57 18.51
N VAL A 39 -17.16 8.09 19.75
CA VAL A 39 -18.27 8.85 20.36
C VAL A 39 -18.48 10.17 19.63
N ALA A 40 -17.41 10.89 19.30
CA ALA A 40 -17.52 12.13 18.54
C ALA A 40 -18.12 11.89 17.14
N GLU A 41 -17.71 10.83 16.46
CA GLU A 41 -18.25 10.44 15.15
C GLU A 41 -19.76 10.11 15.22
N GLU A 42 -20.17 9.34 16.23
CA GLU A 42 -21.58 9.02 16.50
C GLU A 42 -22.41 10.31 16.69
N VAL A 43 -21.94 11.20 17.56
CA VAL A 43 -22.63 12.46 17.90
C VAL A 43 -22.73 13.39 16.69
N LEU A 44 -21.63 13.56 15.95
CA LEU A 44 -21.59 14.42 14.76
C LEU A 44 -22.47 13.87 13.63
N SER A 45 -22.48 12.55 13.42
CA SER A 45 -23.35 11.91 12.43
C SER A 45 -24.84 12.10 12.73
N SER A 46 -25.19 12.21 14.01
CA SER A 46 -26.56 12.29 14.51
C SER A 46 -26.89 13.63 15.20
N MET A 47 -26.19 14.71 14.84
CA MET A 47 -26.28 16.01 15.54
C MET A 47 -27.70 16.57 15.62
N ARG A 48 -28.51 16.39 14.57
CA ARG A 48 -29.93 16.84 14.58
C ARG A 48 -30.74 16.13 15.67
N THR A 49 -30.47 14.85 15.91
CA THR A 49 -31.12 14.06 16.96
C THR A 49 -30.66 14.55 18.33
N VAL A 50 -29.35 14.72 18.53
CA VAL A 50 -28.79 15.21 19.80
C VAL A 50 -29.37 16.57 20.16
N ALA A 51 -29.43 17.50 19.20
CA ALA A 51 -30.03 18.82 19.39
C ALA A 51 -31.55 18.77 19.66
N ALA A 52 -32.29 17.92 18.94
CA ALA A 52 -33.73 17.76 19.12
C ALA A 52 -34.12 17.22 20.51
N PHE A 53 -33.24 16.43 21.12
CA PHE A 53 -33.43 15.89 22.48
C PHE A 53 -32.68 16.69 23.57
N GLY A 54 -31.99 17.79 23.22
CA GLY A 54 -31.21 18.59 24.17
C GLY A 54 -30.06 17.82 24.83
N GLY A 55 -29.50 16.82 24.15
CA GLY A 55 -28.50 15.87 24.69
C GLY A 55 -27.05 16.35 24.65
N GLU A 56 -26.79 17.61 24.27
CA GLU A 56 -25.44 18.15 24.03
C GLU A 56 -24.53 18.04 25.25
N GLU A 57 -25.04 18.38 26.44
CA GLU A 57 -24.29 18.33 27.69
C GLU A 57 -23.94 16.89 28.08
N LYS A 58 -24.88 15.95 27.88
CA LYS A 58 -24.70 14.52 28.15
C LYS A 58 -23.62 13.89 27.27
N GLU A 59 -23.64 14.20 25.98
CA GLU A 59 -22.62 13.68 25.04
C GLU A 59 -21.26 14.34 25.27
N THR A 60 -21.23 15.61 25.68
CA THR A 60 -20.00 16.31 26.09
C THR A 60 -19.38 15.65 27.32
N GLU A 61 -20.18 15.30 28.34
CA GLU A 61 -19.70 14.57 29.51
C GLU A 61 -19.17 13.19 29.14
N ARG A 62 -19.89 12.43 28.31
CA ARG A 62 -19.48 11.11 27.80
C ARG A 62 -18.13 11.20 27.06
N TYR A 63 -17.96 12.17 26.17
CA TYR A 63 -16.70 12.42 25.48
C TYR A 63 -15.57 12.79 26.46
N GLY A 64 -15.88 13.63 27.45
CA GLY A 64 -14.95 14.04 28.52
C GLY A 64 -14.44 12.87 29.37
N GLN A 65 -15.28 11.86 29.65
CA GLN A 65 -14.88 10.66 30.38
C GLN A 65 -13.82 9.85 29.63
N PHE A 66 -14.00 9.63 28.32
CA PHE A 66 -13.02 8.92 27.48
C PHE A 66 -11.71 9.72 27.32
N LEU A 67 -11.81 11.06 27.20
CA LEU A 67 -10.65 11.95 27.18
C LEU A 67 -9.85 11.91 28.49
N ALA A 68 -10.53 11.89 29.63
CA ALA A 68 -9.88 11.81 30.93
C ALA A 68 -9.10 10.50 31.10
N GLU A 69 -9.65 9.39 30.59
CA GLU A 69 -8.96 8.10 30.54
C GLU A 69 -7.72 8.17 29.63
N ALA A 70 -7.87 8.66 28.39
CA ALA A 70 -6.76 8.82 27.44
C ALA A 70 -5.64 9.72 28.00
N SER A 71 -6.01 10.84 28.62
CA SER A 71 -5.07 11.80 29.23
C SER A 71 -4.25 11.16 30.36
N ARG A 72 -4.85 10.29 31.19
CA ARG A 72 -4.12 9.56 32.23
C ARG A 72 -3.03 8.65 31.65
N PHE A 73 -3.31 7.99 30.52
CA PHE A 73 -2.29 7.21 29.81
C PHE A 73 -1.18 8.09 29.24
N GLY A 74 -1.55 9.24 28.64
CA GLY A 74 -0.60 10.23 28.14
C GLY A 74 0.34 10.76 29.22
N VAL A 75 -0.17 11.04 30.43
CA VAL A 75 0.66 11.49 31.57
C VAL A 75 1.64 10.40 32.03
N LYS A 76 1.19 9.14 32.14
CA LYS A 76 2.06 8.01 32.52
C LYS A 76 3.16 7.79 31.48
N LYS A 77 2.80 7.82 30.20
CA LYS A 77 3.75 7.74 29.08
C LYS A 77 4.76 8.89 29.12
N GLY A 78 4.29 10.11 29.32
CA GLY A 78 5.14 11.31 29.44
C GLY A 78 6.14 11.19 30.59
N LEU A 79 5.70 10.68 31.74
CA LEU A 79 6.59 10.43 32.88
C LEU A 79 7.62 9.34 32.56
N ALA A 80 7.19 8.22 31.97
CA ALA A 80 8.10 7.13 31.59
C ALA A 80 9.15 7.59 30.57
N MET A 81 8.74 8.33 29.54
CA MET A 81 9.63 8.92 28.54
C MET A 81 10.57 9.95 29.16
N GLY A 82 10.07 10.83 30.03
CA GLY A 82 10.87 11.83 30.72
C GLY A 82 11.93 11.22 31.64
N CYS A 83 11.56 10.22 32.43
CA CYS A 83 12.49 9.46 33.26
C CYS A 83 13.54 8.72 32.42
N GLY A 84 13.13 8.09 31.31
CA GLY A 84 14.04 7.40 30.39
C GLY A 84 15.05 8.37 29.77
N MET A 85 14.58 9.51 29.25
CA MET A 85 15.46 10.54 28.66
C MET A 85 16.40 11.14 29.71
N GLY A 86 15.90 11.42 30.93
CA GLY A 86 16.72 11.91 32.03
C GLY A 86 17.82 10.92 32.44
N PHE A 87 17.50 9.63 32.52
CA PHE A 87 18.46 8.58 32.83
C PHE A 87 19.54 8.46 31.74
N LEU A 88 19.15 8.47 30.46
CA LEU A 88 20.10 8.48 29.35
C LEU A 88 21.04 9.69 29.41
N GLN A 89 20.50 10.87 29.69
CA GLN A 89 21.30 12.10 29.81
C GLN A 89 22.27 12.04 30.99
N LEU A 90 21.86 11.44 32.12
CA LEU A 90 22.73 11.20 33.27
C LEU A 90 23.88 10.26 32.92
N VAL A 91 23.62 9.18 32.18
CA VAL A 91 24.66 8.25 31.71
C VAL A 91 25.65 8.97 30.79
N VAL A 92 25.16 9.81 29.87
CA VAL A 92 26.02 10.60 28.98
C VAL A 92 26.94 11.53 29.77
N PHE A 93 26.40 12.38 30.66
CA PHE A 93 27.22 13.29 31.46
C PHE A 93 28.13 12.55 32.45
N GLY A 94 27.69 11.42 32.99
CA GLY A 94 28.51 10.53 33.79
C GLY A 94 29.70 10.00 33.00
N SER A 95 29.47 9.52 31.77
CA SER A 95 30.53 9.05 30.88
C SER A 95 31.54 10.16 30.54
N TYR A 96 31.07 11.39 30.32
CA TYR A 96 31.95 12.54 30.08
C TYR A 96 32.81 12.84 31.31
N THR A 97 32.20 12.87 32.49
CA THR A 97 32.91 13.11 33.75
C THR A 97 34.00 12.07 33.98
N LEU A 98 33.69 10.79 33.76
CA LEU A 98 34.64 9.68 33.84
C LEU A 98 35.77 9.81 32.81
N ALA A 99 35.43 10.14 31.56
CA ALA A 99 36.41 10.34 30.49
C ALA A 99 37.36 11.51 30.80
N PHE A 100 36.84 12.63 31.32
CA PHE A 100 37.67 13.77 31.72
C PHE A 100 38.53 13.48 32.95
N TRP A 101 37.97 12.80 33.95
CA TRP A 101 38.73 12.43 35.16
C TRP A 101 39.90 11.50 34.83
N TYR A 102 39.64 10.45 34.05
CA TYR A 102 40.69 9.50 33.64
C TYR A 102 41.67 10.13 32.66
N GLY A 103 41.18 10.88 31.67
CA GLY A 103 42.04 11.56 30.71
C GLY A 103 42.93 12.61 31.34
N SER A 104 42.44 13.33 32.37
CA SER A 104 43.28 14.26 33.14
C SER A 104 44.44 13.56 33.84
N LYS A 105 44.26 12.34 34.36
CA LYS A 105 45.39 11.55 34.89
C LYS A 105 46.37 11.14 33.81
N LEU A 106 45.88 10.75 32.63
CA LEU A 106 46.72 10.39 31.49
C LEU A 106 47.59 11.55 31.00
N VAL A 107 47.04 12.77 30.98
CA VAL A 107 47.80 13.98 30.64
C VAL A 107 48.96 14.22 31.63
N ILE A 108 48.76 13.92 32.91
CA ILE A 108 49.78 14.08 33.95
C ILE A 108 50.81 12.94 33.92
N ASP A 109 50.37 11.69 33.77
CA ASP A 109 51.20 10.49 33.97
C ASP A 109 51.88 9.97 32.69
N ARG A 110 51.40 10.34 31.49
CA ARG A 110 51.78 9.71 30.20
C ARG A 110 52.28 10.68 29.13
N ASP A 111 52.60 11.91 29.50
CA ASP A 111 53.13 12.95 28.58
C ASP A 111 52.22 13.20 27.36
N MET A 112 50.90 13.03 27.54
CA MET A 112 49.89 13.35 26.53
C MET A 112 49.58 14.84 26.55
N THR A 113 49.53 15.47 25.39
CA THR A 113 49.09 16.86 25.27
C THR A 113 47.59 16.95 25.57
N SER A 114 47.17 18.03 26.24
CA SER A 114 45.74 18.32 26.47
C SER A 114 44.93 18.41 25.15
N GLY A 115 45.58 18.83 24.05
CA GLY A 115 44.99 18.83 22.71
C GLY A 115 44.67 17.44 22.16
N ASP A 116 45.53 16.44 22.41
CA ASP A 116 45.32 15.07 21.92
C ASP A 116 44.13 14.42 22.64
N MET A 117 44.01 14.67 23.94
CA MET A 117 42.86 14.23 24.73
C MET A 117 41.54 14.81 24.21
N MET A 118 41.49 16.12 23.95
CA MET A 118 40.30 16.78 23.42
C MET A 118 39.94 16.23 22.02
N THR A 119 40.94 16.01 21.17
CA THR A 119 40.74 15.45 19.83
C THR A 119 40.09 14.06 19.88
N VAL A 120 40.60 13.16 20.74
CA VAL A 120 40.04 11.82 20.90
C VAL A 120 38.62 11.89 21.46
N PHE A 121 38.39 12.72 22.48
CA PHE A 121 37.07 12.88 23.09
C PHE A 121 36.01 13.34 22.08
N PHE A 122 36.27 14.44 21.36
CA PHE A 122 35.32 14.95 20.37
C PHE A 122 35.12 13.97 19.21
N SER A 123 36.18 13.31 18.74
CA SER A 123 36.07 12.31 17.65
C SER A 123 35.13 11.17 18.03
N VAL A 124 35.27 10.62 19.24
CA VAL A 124 34.44 9.50 19.72
C VAL A 124 33.01 9.96 19.97
N VAL A 125 32.81 11.11 20.62
CA VAL A 125 31.47 11.64 20.91
C VAL A 125 30.72 11.98 19.62
N THR A 126 31.33 12.74 18.72
CA THR A 126 30.69 13.11 17.45
C THR A 126 30.41 11.88 16.59
N GLY A 127 31.35 10.92 16.52
CA GLY A 127 31.13 9.66 15.81
C GLY A 127 29.96 8.85 16.38
N SER A 128 29.85 8.76 17.70
CA SER A 128 28.77 8.04 18.39
C SER A 128 27.40 8.69 18.15
N ILE A 129 27.32 10.03 18.17
CA ILE A 129 26.08 10.77 17.90
C ILE A 129 25.62 10.51 16.45
N ILE A 130 26.52 10.60 15.49
CA ILE A 130 26.19 10.37 14.07
C ILE A 130 25.71 8.93 13.88
N LEU A 131 26.39 7.94 14.47
CA LEU A 131 25.97 6.54 14.41
C LEU A 131 24.56 6.34 15.00
N GLY A 132 24.25 6.98 16.13
CA GLY A 132 22.91 6.94 16.73
C GLY A 132 21.82 7.54 15.82
N GLN A 133 22.17 8.49 14.95
CA GLN A 133 21.24 9.13 14.01
C GLN A 133 21.07 8.38 12.68
N ILE A 134 21.79 7.27 12.45
CA ILE A 134 21.66 6.48 11.21
C ILE A 134 20.31 5.74 11.14
N GLY A 135 19.69 5.41 12.28
CA GLY A 135 18.46 4.62 12.35
C GLY A 135 17.33 5.09 11.41
N PRO A 136 16.88 6.36 11.49
CA PRO A 136 15.85 6.90 10.61
C PRO A 136 16.22 6.83 9.12
N ASN A 137 17.49 6.98 8.76
CA ASN A 137 17.96 6.89 7.39
C ASN A 137 17.87 5.46 6.84
N LEU A 138 18.19 4.45 7.66
CA LEU A 138 18.00 3.04 7.30
C LEU A 138 16.52 2.69 7.14
N GLN A 139 15.66 3.23 8.00
CA GLN A 139 14.22 3.06 7.88
C GLN A 139 13.70 3.69 6.59
N ALA A 140 14.15 4.90 6.25
CA ALA A 140 13.79 5.57 5.00
C ALA A 140 14.16 4.71 3.78
N ILE A 141 15.38 4.15 3.73
CA ILE A 141 15.81 3.24 2.66
C ILE A 141 14.88 2.02 2.55
N THR A 142 14.51 1.43 3.68
CA THR A 142 13.63 0.25 3.71
C THR A 142 12.24 0.58 3.17
N THR A 143 11.66 1.70 3.60
CA THR A 143 10.35 2.17 3.13
C THR A 143 10.39 2.54 1.65
N SER A 144 11.45 3.23 1.20
CA SER A 144 11.66 3.54 -0.22
C SER A 144 11.73 2.28 -1.07
N ARG A 145 12.46 1.24 -0.61
CA ARG A 145 12.54 -0.04 -1.31
C ARG A 145 11.17 -0.71 -1.45
N ALA A 146 10.37 -0.71 -0.38
CA ALA A 146 9.03 -1.26 -0.41
C ALA A 146 8.10 -0.50 -1.37
N ALA A 147 8.16 0.83 -1.37
CA ALA A 147 7.38 1.67 -2.28
C ALA A 147 7.80 1.47 -3.75
N SER A 148 9.11 1.36 -4.00
CA SER A 148 9.64 1.14 -5.34
C SER A 148 9.26 -0.22 -5.92
N TYR A 149 9.03 -1.25 -5.09
CA TYR A 149 8.64 -2.59 -5.56
C TYR A 149 7.41 -2.54 -6.48
N ASN A 150 6.33 -1.87 -6.04
CA ASN A 150 5.10 -1.75 -6.83
C ASN A 150 5.31 -0.96 -8.13
N LEU A 151 6.19 0.06 -8.10
CA LEU A 151 6.52 0.83 -9.29
C LEU A 151 7.27 -0.01 -10.33
N PHE A 152 8.29 -0.75 -9.89
CA PHE A 152 9.04 -1.64 -10.78
C PHE A 152 8.19 -2.79 -11.28
N GLU A 153 7.28 -3.35 -10.46
CA GLU A 153 6.32 -4.36 -10.91
C GLU A 153 5.46 -3.85 -12.08
N ILE A 154 5.01 -2.60 -12.06
CA ILE A 154 4.25 -2.00 -13.16
C ILE A 154 5.12 -1.75 -14.39
N ILE A 155 6.35 -1.24 -14.21
CA ILE A 155 7.28 -0.92 -15.30
C ILE A 155 7.73 -2.20 -16.02
N ASP A 156 8.06 -3.25 -15.27
CA ASP A 156 8.57 -4.52 -15.81
C ASP A 156 7.46 -5.43 -16.34
N ARG A 157 6.19 -5.09 -16.06
CA ARG A 157 5.04 -5.84 -16.56
C ARG A 157 4.96 -5.77 -18.08
N LYS A 158 5.16 -6.91 -18.73
CA LYS A 158 4.91 -7.07 -20.17
C LYS A 158 3.42 -7.29 -20.43
N PRO A 159 2.73 -6.42 -21.18
CA PRO A 159 1.33 -6.64 -21.56
C PRO A 159 1.21 -7.77 -22.60
N HIS A 160 0.11 -8.53 -22.56
CA HIS A 160 -0.19 -9.53 -23.59
C HIS A 160 -0.42 -8.91 -24.97
N ILE A 161 -1.04 -7.73 -24.99
CA ILE A 161 -1.27 -6.94 -26.20
C ILE A 161 -0.38 -5.71 -26.09
N ASP A 162 0.78 -5.75 -26.74
CA ASP A 162 1.70 -4.62 -26.78
C ASP A 162 1.25 -3.62 -27.86
N SER A 163 0.80 -2.45 -27.41
CA SER A 163 0.35 -1.37 -28.30
C SER A 163 1.49 -0.49 -28.81
N LEU A 164 2.68 -0.61 -28.21
CA LEU A 164 3.89 0.14 -28.59
C LEU A 164 4.81 -0.67 -29.51
N SER A 165 4.56 -1.98 -29.64
CA SER A 165 5.29 -2.83 -30.58
C SER A 165 5.00 -2.44 -32.03
N ASP A 166 6.06 -2.39 -32.84
CA ASP A 166 5.97 -2.22 -34.29
C ASP A 166 5.74 -3.54 -35.04
N GLU A 167 5.65 -4.66 -34.31
CA GLU A 167 5.41 -5.97 -34.86
C GLU A 167 3.96 -6.13 -35.37
N GLY A 168 3.80 -6.90 -36.45
CA GLY A 168 2.51 -7.15 -37.09
C GLY A 168 2.51 -6.79 -38.56
N VAL A 169 1.55 -7.36 -39.29
CA VAL A 169 1.39 -7.09 -40.72
C VAL A 169 0.72 -5.72 -40.89
N LYS A 170 1.37 -4.81 -41.60
CA LYS A 170 0.82 -3.51 -42.04
C LYS A 170 0.49 -3.62 -43.53
N PRO A 171 -0.73 -4.07 -43.92
CA PRO A 171 -1.04 -4.34 -45.32
C PRO A 171 -1.14 -3.04 -46.15
N GLU A 172 -0.60 -3.06 -47.37
CA GLU A 172 -0.67 -1.90 -48.30
C GLU A 172 -2.10 -1.63 -48.78
N LYS A 173 -2.92 -2.67 -48.87
CA LYS A 173 -4.35 -2.62 -49.21
C LYS A 173 -5.14 -3.30 -48.11
N PHE A 174 -6.17 -2.61 -47.63
CA PHE A 174 -7.01 -3.05 -46.53
C PHE A 174 -8.46 -3.17 -47.00
N GLU A 175 -9.02 -4.37 -46.91
CA GLU A 175 -10.45 -4.61 -47.14
C GLU A 175 -11.17 -4.62 -45.79
N ALA A 176 -12.15 -3.73 -45.62
CA ALA A 176 -12.82 -3.51 -44.33
C ALA A 176 -13.98 -4.51 -44.07
N ASN A 177 -13.80 -5.77 -44.45
CA ASN A 177 -14.75 -6.84 -44.13
C ASN A 177 -14.58 -7.26 -42.67
N VAL A 178 -15.68 -7.40 -41.93
CA VAL A 178 -15.68 -7.82 -40.52
C VAL A 178 -16.46 -9.12 -40.37
N ASP A 179 -15.74 -10.17 -39.97
CA ASP A 179 -16.30 -11.50 -39.76
C ASP A 179 -16.10 -11.98 -38.33
N PHE A 180 -17.21 -12.27 -37.66
CA PHE A 180 -17.29 -13.03 -36.42
C PHE A 180 -17.85 -14.41 -36.73
N ASN A 181 -17.14 -15.45 -36.31
CA ASN A 181 -17.60 -16.83 -36.43
C ASN A 181 -17.60 -17.49 -35.05
N ASN A 182 -18.78 -17.84 -34.53
CA ASN A 182 -19.00 -18.56 -33.27
C ASN A 182 -18.16 -18.05 -32.07
N VAL A 183 -17.97 -16.73 -31.97
CA VAL A 183 -17.07 -16.13 -30.99
C VAL A 183 -17.63 -16.31 -29.56
N ARG A 184 -16.76 -16.81 -28.68
CA ARG A 184 -17.03 -16.98 -27.24
C ARG A 184 -16.08 -16.07 -26.47
N PHE A 185 -16.61 -15.36 -25.48
CA PHE A 185 -15.80 -14.38 -24.74
C PHE A 185 -16.24 -14.24 -23.28
N ARG A 186 -15.23 -14.03 -22.43
CA ARG A 186 -15.34 -13.77 -20.99
C ARG A 186 -14.39 -12.63 -20.64
N TYR A 187 -14.79 -11.74 -19.74
CA TYR A 187 -13.88 -10.72 -19.23
C TYR A 187 -12.93 -11.33 -18.19
N PRO A 188 -11.62 -11.00 -18.20
CA PRO A 188 -10.67 -11.51 -17.21
C PRO A 188 -11.06 -11.17 -15.76
N THR A 189 -11.71 -10.03 -15.54
CA THR A 189 -12.21 -9.59 -14.23
C THR A 189 -13.41 -10.39 -13.72
N ARG A 190 -14.09 -11.15 -14.59
CA ARG A 190 -15.26 -11.98 -14.27
C ARG A 190 -15.23 -13.28 -15.09
N PRO A 191 -14.29 -14.19 -14.81
CA PRO A 191 -14.07 -15.37 -15.66
C PRO A 191 -15.28 -16.30 -15.71
N ASP A 192 -16.10 -16.37 -14.66
CA ASP A 192 -17.25 -17.28 -14.58
C ASP A 192 -18.38 -16.93 -15.55
N LEU A 193 -18.49 -15.66 -15.97
CA LEU A 193 -19.60 -15.17 -16.79
C LEU A 193 -19.23 -15.14 -18.29
N LYS A 194 -19.88 -16.01 -19.08
CA LYS A 194 -19.81 -15.95 -20.56
C LYS A 194 -20.66 -14.79 -21.07
N VAL A 195 -20.01 -13.78 -21.66
CA VAL A 195 -20.68 -12.61 -22.28
C VAL A 195 -21.10 -12.93 -23.71
N LEU A 196 -20.17 -13.41 -24.55
CA LEU A 196 -20.49 -13.91 -25.89
C LEU A 196 -20.53 -15.44 -25.86
N ARG A 197 -21.59 -16.02 -26.42
CA ARG A 197 -21.91 -17.45 -26.33
C ARG A 197 -22.06 -18.07 -27.71
N GLY A 198 -21.07 -17.89 -28.59
CA GLY A 198 -21.13 -18.35 -29.97
C GLY A 198 -21.72 -17.29 -30.91
N PHE A 199 -21.18 -16.07 -30.84
CA PHE A 199 -21.65 -14.94 -31.64
C PHE A 199 -21.07 -15.00 -33.05
N SER A 200 -21.94 -14.98 -34.07
CA SER A 200 -21.57 -14.90 -35.48
C SER A 200 -22.19 -13.67 -36.14
N LEU A 201 -21.41 -12.95 -36.93
CA LEU A 201 -21.82 -11.75 -37.66
C LEU A 201 -20.88 -11.54 -38.84
N HIS A 202 -21.44 -11.32 -40.03
CA HIS A 202 -20.70 -10.89 -41.21
C HIS A 202 -21.13 -9.47 -41.59
N VAL A 203 -20.18 -8.54 -41.68
CA VAL A 203 -20.40 -7.17 -42.16
C VAL A 203 -19.48 -6.92 -43.36
N PRO A 204 -20.02 -6.83 -44.58
CA PRO A 204 -19.22 -6.56 -45.76
C PRO A 204 -18.77 -5.10 -45.81
N GLU A 205 -17.68 -4.86 -46.54
CA GLU A 205 -17.10 -3.54 -46.75
C GLU A 205 -18.13 -2.52 -47.26
N GLY A 206 -18.08 -1.31 -46.69
CA GLY A 206 -18.97 -0.20 -47.04
C GLY A 206 -20.41 -0.35 -46.55
N LYS A 207 -20.74 -1.41 -45.80
CA LYS A 207 -22.05 -1.57 -45.15
C LYS A 207 -22.01 -1.18 -43.68
N THR A 208 -23.15 -0.70 -43.18
CA THR A 208 -23.35 -0.35 -41.78
C THR A 208 -24.22 -1.41 -41.11
N ALA A 209 -23.73 -2.01 -40.03
CA ALA A 209 -24.50 -2.90 -39.18
C ALA A 209 -24.87 -2.20 -37.86
N ALA A 210 -26.07 -2.45 -37.35
CA ALA A 210 -26.52 -1.94 -36.05
C ALA A 210 -26.71 -3.11 -35.06
N LEU A 211 -26.03 -3.04 -33.91
CA LEU A 211 -26.19 -3.99 -32.81
C LEU A 211 -27.22 -3.46 -31.81
N VAL A 212 -28.38 -4.11 -31.74
CA VAL A 212 -29.47 -3.77 -30.82
C VAL A 212 -29.74 -4.89 -29.80
N GLY A 213 -30.23 -4.56 -28.62
CA GLY A 213 -30.57 -5.54 -27.57
C GLY A 213 -30.53 -4.96 -26.15
N GLY A 214 -30.96 -5.75 -25.16
CA GLY A 214 -31.04 -5.35 -23.76
C GLY A 214 -29.70 -5.02 -23.10
N SER A 215 -29.72 -4.41 -21.91
CA SER A 215 -28.49 -4.13 -21.15
C SER A 215 -27.73 -5.43 -20.85
N GLY A 216 -26.40 -5.42 -20.97
CA GLY A 216 -25.56 -6.58 -20.67
C GLY A 216 -25.45 -7.67 -21.75
N CYS A 217 -26.13 -7.55 -22.90
CA CYS A 217 -26.08 -8.59 -23.94
C CYS A 217 -24.78 -8.66 -24.78
N GLY A 218 -23.77 -7.84 -24.47
CA GLY A 218 -22.45 -7.92 -25.12
C GLY A 218 -22.20 -6.94 -26.27
N LYS A 219 -23.14 -6.05 -26.64
CA LYS A 219 -22.96 -5.05 -27.72
C LYS A 219 -21.64 -4.28 -27.66
N SER A 220 -21.38 -3.60 -26.54
CA SER A 220 -20.14 -2.84 -26.32
C SER A 220 -18.90 -3.74 -26.23
N THR A 221 -19.09 -5.03 -25.93
CA THR A 221 -17.99 -6.00 -25.89
C THR A 221 -17.52 -6.35 -27.29
N VAL A 222 -18.44 -6.48 -28.26
CA VAL A 222 -18.10 -6.69 -29.68
C VAL A 222 -17.19 -5.55 -30.17
N VAL A 223 -17.54 -4.29 -29.91
CA VAL A 223 -16.72 -3.13 -30.29
C VAL A 223 -15.32 -3.19 -29.69
N LYS A 224 -15.20 -3.52 -28.39
CA LYS A 224 -13.91 -3.65 -27.69
C LYS A 224 -13.03 -4.76 -28.26
N ILE A 225 -13.64 -5.84 -28.75
CA ILE A 225 -12.93 -6.95 -29.37
C ILE A 225 -12.45 -6.57 -30.78
N ILE A 226 -13.25 -5.84 -31.58
CA ILE A 226 -12.80 -5.29 -32.87
C ILE A 226 -11.57 -4.40 -32.69
N GLN A 227 -11.57 -3.58 -31.65
CA GLN A 227 -10.43 -2.72 -31.28
C GLN A 227 -9.26 -3.49 -30.65
N ARG A 228 -9.36 -4.82 -30.52
CA ARG A 228 -8.35 -5.69 -29.91
C ARG A 228 -7.95 -5.26 -28.49
N PHE A 229 -8.88 -4.72 -27.69
CA PHE A 229 -8.63 -4.43 -26.26
C PHE A 229 -8.59 -5.69 -25.39
N TYR A 230 -9.13 -6.79 -25.90
CA TYR A 230 -9.07 -8.10 -25.26
C TYR A 230 -8.73 -9.13 -26.32
N GLU A 231 -7.90 -10.10 -25.96
CA GLU A 231 -7.74 -11.29 -26.78
C GLU A 231 -8.99 -12.15 -26.70
N MET A 232 -9.36 -12.73 -27.84
CA MET A 232 -10.37 -13.77 -27.87
C MET A 232 -9.75 -15.04 -27.26
N THR A 233 -10.20 -15.41 -26.06
CA THR A 233 -9.77 -16.65 -25.41
C THR A 233 -10.52 -17.82 -26.02
N GLY A 234 -9.88 -18.50 -26.97
CA GLY A 234 -10.21 -19.89 -27.33
C GLY A 234 -9.92 -20.80 -26.13
N GLY A 235 -10.74 -21.82 -25.93
CA GLY A 235 -10.58 -22.75 -24.80
C GLY A 235 -9.18 -23.35 -24.78
N THR A 236 -8.70 -23.70 -23.59
CA THR A 236 -7.40 -24.33 -23.29
C THR A 236 -7.17 -25.69 -23.96
N ASN A 237 -8.08 -26.13 -24.81
CA ASN A 237 -7.98 -27.32 -25.63
C ASN A 237 -8.08 -26.86 -27.08
N ASN A 238 -7.14 -27.31 -27.91
CA ASN A 238 -6.84 -26.91 -29.28
C ASN A 238 -7.97 -27.11 -30.33
N GLU A 239 -9.23 -26.88 -29.97
CA GLU A 239 -10.44 -27.11 -30.75
C GLU A 239 -11.42 -25.95 -30.52
N ASP A 240 -11.20 -24.83 -31.21
CA ASP A 240 -12.15 -23.73 -31.48
C ASP A 240 -11.35 -22.42 -31.73
N PHE A 241 -10.48 -22.41 -32.75
CA PHE A 241 -9.91 -21.16 -33.24
C PHE A 241 -10.99 -20.41 -34.02
N TYR A 242 -11.45 -19.29 -33.49
CA TYR A 242 -12.37 -18.40 -34.18
C TYR A 242 -11.66 -17.11 -34.57
N TRP A 243 -11.52 -16.92 -35.88
CA TRP A 243 -10.84 -15.80 -36.48
C TRP A 243 -11.73 -14.57 -36.49
N MET A 244 -11.19 -13.43 -36.08
CA MET A 244 -11.62 -12.14 -36.60
C MET A 244 -10.83 -11.91 -37.88
N PHE A 245 -11.43 -12.13 -39.04
CA PHE A 245 -10.83 -11.63 -40.27
C PHE A 245 -11.09 -10.13 -40.31
N VAL A 246 -10.02 -9.37 -40.18
CA VAL A 246 -9.88 -8.07 -40.83
C VAL A 246 -8.68 -8.25 -41.75
N VAL A 247 -8.80 -9.10 -42.76
CA VAL A 247 -7.68 -9.52 -43.63
C VAL A 247 -8.09 -9.28 -45.08
N PRO A 248 -7.18 -8.78 -45.94
CA PRO A 248 -7.40 -8.79 -47.38
C PRO A 248 -7.63 -10.23 -47.84
N TYR A 249 -8.65 -10.43 -48.67
CA TYR A 249 -9.10 -11.75 -49.10
C TYR A 249 -8.03 -12.51 -49.91
N GLU A 250 -7.19 -13.30 -49.25
CA GLU A 250 -6.54 -14.45 -49.90
C GLU A 250 -7.14 -15.74 -49.34
N LYS A 251 -7.86 -16.43 -50.22
CA LYS A 251 -8.54 -17.71 -49.99
C LYS A 251 -7.65 -18.67 -49.20
N SER A 252 -8.13 -19.10 -48.04
CA SER A 252 -7.70 -20.37 -47.45
C SER A 252 -8.14 -21.52 -48.37
N PRO A 253 -7.25 -22.48 -48.71
CA PRO A 253 -7.62 -23.66 -49.46
C PRO A 253 -8.46 -24.57 -48.57
N THR A 254 -9.57 -25.02 -49.13
CA THR A 254 -10.35 -26.16 -48.65
C THR A 254 -9.45 -27.39 -48.55
N ALA A 255 -9.33 -28.03 -47.38
CA ALA A 255 -9.18 -29.48 -47.23
C ALA A 255 -9.10 -29.92 -45.75
N LEU A 256 -10.06 -30.78 -45.40
CA LEU A 256 -10.15 -31.72 -44.27
C LEU A 256 -10.53 -31.17 -42.89
#